data_AF-A0A2W0CJX5-F1
#
_entry.id   AF-A0A2W0CJX5-F1
#
_cell.length_a   1.000
_cell.length_b   1.000
_cell.length_c   1.000
_cell.angle_alpha   90.00
_cell.angle_beta   90.00
_cell.angle_gamma   90.00
#
_symmetry.space_group_name_H-M   'P 1'
#
loop_
_entity.id
_entity.type
_entity.pdbx_description
1 polymer ?
#
loop_
_entity_poly.entity_id
_entity_poly.type
_entity_poly.pdbx_seq_one_letter_code
_entity_poly.pdbx_strand_id
1 'polypeptide(L)' 'MQLGKDTGLSLGFLAGTTLGSGIAFLFQFQAYEVVGSVSFFGIIGALSGLWTAIFLRQRQRQH' A
#
# COMPACT_ATOMS: atom_id res chain seq x y z
N MET A 1 0.77 -15.48 15.50
CA MET A 1 0.10 -14.32 14.88
C MET A 1 1.14 -13.55 14.06
N GLN A 2 0.98 -13.47 12.74
CA GLN A 2 1.98 -12.88 11.81
C GLN A 2 1.88 -11.35 11.75
N LEU A 3 1.71 -10.69 12.91
CA LEU A 3 1.42 -9.26 13.05
C LEU A 3 2.27 -8.36 12.14
N GLY A 4 3.59 -8.58 12.03
CA GLY A 4 4.44 -7.76 11.15
C GLY A 4 4.07 -7.84 9.66
N LYS A 5 3.56 -8.97 9.20
CA LYS A 5 3.18 -9.21 7.79
C LYS A 5 1.80 -8.63 7.48
N ASP A 6 0.84 -8.84 8.38
CA ASP A 6 -0.53 -8.33 8.26
C ASP A 6 -0.57 -6.81 8.44
N THR A 7 0.21 -6.27 9.37
CA THR A 7 0.39 -4.82 9.56
C THR A 7 1.08 -4.20 8.34
N GLY A 8 2.16 -4.81 7.82
CA GLY A 8 2.82 -4.29 6.61
C GLY A 8 1.91 -4.23 5.40
N LEU A 9 1.09 -5.27 5.19
CA LEU A 9 0.12 -5.32 4.11
C LEU A 9 -1.01 -4.30 4.29
N SER A 10 -1.56 -4.19 5.50
CA SER A 10 -2.64 -3.24 5.83
C SER A 10 -2.17 -1.79 5.75
N LEU A 11 -0.97 -1.51 6.27
CA LEU A 11 -0.37 -0.17 6.23
C LEU A 11 0.01 0.23 4.81
N GLY A 12 0.55 -0.72 4.02
CA GLY A 12 0.82 -0.52 2.61
C GLY A 12 -0.43 -0.26 1.79
N PHE A 13 -1.51 -1.01 2.04
CA PHE A 13 -2.81 -0.80 1.39
C PHE A 13 -3.41 0.57 1.74
N LEU A 14 -3.40 0.94 3.02
CA LEU A 14 -3.89 2.25 3.50
C LEU A 14 -3.09 3.40 2.88
N ALA A 15 -1.76 3.32 2.90
CA ALA A 15 -0.89 4.33 2.30
C ALA A 15 -1.08 4.42 0.78
N GLY A 16 -1.19 3.29 0.09
CA GLY A 16 -1.44 3.21 -1.34
C GLY A 16 -2.76 3.83 -1.74
N THR A 17 -3.86 3.47 -1.07
CA THR A 17 -5.19 4.05 -1.34
C THR A 17 -5.24 5.55 -1.03
N THR A 18 -4.60 6.00 0.06
CA THR A 18 -4.48 7.43 0.41
C THR A 18 -3.76 8.19 -0.70
N LEU A 19 -2.62 7.68 -1.17
CA LEU A 19 -1.83 8.29 -2.24
C LEU A 19 -2.59 8.28 -3.57
N GLY A 20 -3.24 7.18 -3.93
CA GLY A 20 -4.06 7.06 -5.14
C GLY A 20 -5.25 8.02 -5.15
N SER A 21 -5.87 8.26 -3.99
CA SER A 21 -6.96 9.24 -3.85
C SER A 21 -6.44 10.68 -3.95
N GLY A 22 -5.27 10.96 -3.38
CA GLY A 22 -4.60 12.26 -3.48
C GLY A 22 -4.19 12.59 -4.92
N ILE A 23 -3.60 11.63 -5.65
CA ILE A 23 -3.29 11.81 -7.07
C ILE A 23 -4.57 12.07 -7.87
N ALA A 24 -5.61 11.26 -7.65
CA ALA A 24 -6.86 11.44 -8.38
C ALA A 24 -7.53 12.79 -8.09
N PHE A 25 -7.41 13.31 -6.87
CA PHE A 25 -7.85 14.64 -6.50
C PHE A 25 -7.07 15.75 -7.22
N LEU A 26 -5.74 15.65 -7.28
CA LEU A 26 -4.87 16.62 -7.95
C LEU A 26 -5.13 16.70 -9.45
N PHE A 27 -5.40 15.56 -10.10
CA PHE A 27 -5.72 15.48 -11.52
C PHE A 27 -7.20 15.76 -11.84
N GLN A 28 -8.04 16.07 -10.83
CA GLN A 28 -9.48 16.33 -10.98
C GLN A 28 -10.21 15.21 -11.72
N PHE A 29 -9.80 13.96 -11.47
CA PHE A 29 -10.37 12.80 -12.15
C PHE A 29 -11.85 12.59 -11.81
N GLN A 30 -12.62 12.11 -12.78
CA GLN A 30 -14.03 11.81 -12.57
C GLN A 30 -14.17 10.57 -11.66
N ALA A 31 -15.28 10.43 -10.93
CA ALA A 31 -15.43 9.40 -9.88
C ALA A 31 -15.05 7.96 -10.32
N TYR A 32 -15.26 7.61 -11.59
CA TYR A 32 -14.87 6.31 -12.14
C TYR A 32 -13.34 6.14 -12.24
N GLU A 33 -12.62 7.18 -12.69
CA GLU A 33 -11.16 7.20 -12.78
C GLU A 33 -10.49 7.24 -11.40
N VAL A 34 -11.14 7.90 -10.41
CA VAL A 34 -10.69 7.94 -9.02
C VAL A 34 -10.64 6.51 -8.44
N VAL A 35 -11.70 5.72 -8.63
CA VAL A 35 -11.75 4.34 -8.14
C VAL A 35 -10.65 3.48 -8.79
N GLY A 36 -10.40 3.68 -10.09
CA GLY A 36 -9.30 3.02 -10.79
C GLY A 36 -7.92 3.36 -10.21
N SER A 37 -7.64 4.65 -10.01
CA SER A 37 -6.38 5.13 -9.43
C SER A 37 -6.16 4.63 -8.00
N VAL A 38 -7.18 4.74 -7.14
CA VAL A 38 -7.14 4.30 -5.74
C VAL A 38 -6.91 2.79 -5.64
N SER A 39 -7.59 2.01 -6.48
CA SER A 39 -7.45 0.55 -6.48
C SER A 39 -6.07 0.12 -6.97
N PHE A 40 -5.56 0.75 -8.03
CA PHE A 40 -4.24 0.47 -8.58
C PHE A 40 -3.13 0.79 -7.57
N PHE A 41 -3.15 2.00 -7.02
CA PHE A 41 -2.17 2.40 -6.01
C PHE A 41 -2.35 1.63 -4.68
N GLY A 42 -3.56 1.24 -4.32
CA GLY A 42 -3.84 0.40 -3.16
C GLY A 42 -3.19 -0.99 -3.28
N ILE A 43 -3.31 -1.63 -4.43
CA ILE A 43 -2.69 -2.95 -4.70
C ILE A 43 -1.16 -2.83 -4.68
N ILE A 44 -0.60 -1.83 -5.35
CA ILE A 44 0.85 -1.59 -5.37
C ILE A 44 1.37 -1.27 -3.97
N GLY A 45 0.64 -0.45 -3.22
CA GLY A 45 0.97 -0.12 -1.84
C GLY A 45 0.96 -1.34 -0.93
N ALA A 46 -0.06 -2.20 -1.04
CA ALA A 46 -0.16 -3.45 -0.29
C ALA A 46 1.01 -4.40 -0.58
N LEU A 47 1.35 -4.58 -1.87
CA LEU A 47 2.49 -5.38 -2.30
C LEU A 47 3.81 -4.82 -1.78
N SER A 48 3.99 -3.50 -1.86
CA SER A 48 5.19 -2.82 -1.35
C SER A 48 5.32 -2.94 0.17
N GLY A 49 4.21 -2.79 0.91
CA GLY A 49 4.16 -2.96 2.35
C GLY A 49 4.44 -4.41 2.78
N LEU A 50 3.93 -5.38 2.03
CA LEU A 50 4.25 -6.80 2.22
C LEU A 50 5.74 -7.07 1.97
N TRP A 51 6.29 -6.54 0.87
CA TRP A 51 7.70 -6.71 0.52
C TRP A 51 8.62 -6.11 1.58
N THR A 52 8.27 -4.92 2.07
CA THR A 52 9.00 -4.22 3.14
C THR A 52 8.93 -5.01 4.44
N ALA A 53 7.77 -5.56 4.79
CA ALA A 53 7.61 -6.41 5.98
C ALA A 53 8.43 -7.70 5.88
N ILE A 54 8.50 -8.33 4.68
CA ILE A 54 9.35 -9.49 4.44
C ILE A 54 10.82 -9.11 4.56
N PHE A 55 11.23 -7.98 3.98
CA PHE A 55 12.61 -7.48 4.02
C PHE A 55 13.06 -7.15 5.46
N LEU A 56 12.22 -6.43 6.23
CA LEU A 56 12.50 -6.13 7.64
C LEU A 56 12.58 -7.39 8.49
N ARG A 57 11.72 -8.39 8.21
CA ARG A 57 11.74 -9.68 8.90
C ARG A 57 12.98 -10.50 8.56
N GLN A 58 13.47 -10.43 7.32
CA GLN A 58 14.74 -11.04 6.94
C GLN A 58 15.93 -10.36 7.64
N ARG A 59 15.94 -9.02 7.70
CA ARG A 59 16.93 -8.22 8.45
C ARG A 59 16.97 -8.59 9.93
N GLN A 60 15.81 -8.79 10.56
CA GLN A 60 15.69 -9.16 11.97
C GLN A 60 16.17 -10.60 12.28
N ARG A 61 16.26 -11.50 11.29
CA ARG A 61 16.81 -12.85 11.49
C ARG A 61 18.34 -12.93 11.38
N GLN A 62 19.00 -11.85 10.96
CA GLN A 62 20.45 -11.80 10.73
C GLN A 62 21.23 -11.18 11.91
N HIS A 63 20.53 -10.75 12.97
CA HIS A 63 21.09 -10.30 14.25
C HIS A 63 20.64 -11.25 15.36
#